data_AF-A0A4Q1B657-F1
#
_entry.id   AF-A0A4Q1B657-F1
#
_cell.length_a   1.000
_cell.length_b   1.000
_cell.length_c   1.000
_cell.angle_alpha   90.00
_cell.angle_beta   90.00
_cell.angle_gamma   90.00
#
_symmetry.space_group_name_H-M   'P 1'
#
loop_
_entity.id
_entity.type
_entity.pdbx_description
1 polymer ?
#
loop_
_entity_poly.entity_id
_entity_poly.type
_entity_poly.pdbx_seq_one_letter_code
_entity_poly.pdbx_strand_id
1 'polypeptide(L)'
;MIKISDFIKRVKYYYNLIKAKKIDTYMILIGILGVAIGLYFSIPIINKIFAWFILFGICIKLYDFSEEVERNIVTYDFNKLLPPPKK
;
A
#
# COMPACT_ATOMS: atom_id res chain seq x y z
N MET A 1 22.84 10.72 -13.81
CA MET A 1 22.37 11.06 -12.45
C MET A 1 20.85 11.19 -12.52
N ILE A 2 20.10 10.23 -11.98
CA ILE A 2 18.63 10.30 -11.99
C ILE A 2 18.23 11.41 -11.02
N LYS A 3 17.44 12.38 -11.47
CA LYS A 3 16.93 13.44 -10.60
C LYS A 3 15.98 12.81 -9.58
N ILE A 4 16.12 13.18 -8.30
CA ILE A 4 15.28 12.68 -7.19
C ILE A 4 13.77 12.85 -7.50
N SER A 5 13.41 13.92 -8.22
CA SER A 5 12.03 14.16 -8.68
C SER A 5 11.46 13.05 -9.57
N ASP A 6 12.29 12.46 -10.43
CA ASP A 6 11.88 11.42 -11.37
C ASP A 6 11.71 10.08 -10.66
N PHE A 7 12.54 9.83 -9.64
CA PHE A 7 12.39 8.67 -8.76
C PHE A 7 11.07 8.73 -7.98
N ILE A 8 10.76 9.87 -7.34
CA ILE A 8 9.50 10.06 -6.59
C ILE A 8 8.27 9.86 -7.48
N LYS A 9 8.29 10.38 -8.72
CA LYS A 9 7.19 10.17 -9.68
C LYS A 9 6.99 8.69 -10.01
N ARG A 10 8.07 7.94 -10.25
CA ARG A 10 7.99 6.50 -10.52
C ARG A 10 7.42 5.74 -9.33
N VAL A 11 7.93 6.01 -8.12
CA VAL A 11 7.43 5.39 -6.88
C VAL A 11 5.93 5.62 -6.73
N LYS A 12 5.47 6.87 -6.91
CA LYS A 12 4.04 7.22 -6.81
C LYS A 12 3.18 6.53 -7.88
N TYR A 13 3.71 6.40 -9.10
CA TYR A 13 3.04 5.69 -10.18
C TYR A 13 2.85 4.19 -9.86
N TYR A 14 3.93 3.52 -9.42
CA TYR A 14 3.84 2.11 -9.03
C TYR A 14 2.95 1.90 -7.81
N TYR A 15 3.01 2.81 -6.84
CA TYR A 15 2.10 2.79 -5.69
C TYR A 15 0.62 2.86 -6.12
N ASN A 16 0.26 3.80 -6.99
CA ASN A 16 -1.11 3.93 -7.51
C ASN A 16 -1.55 2.68 -8.29
N LEU A 17 -0.64 2.05 -9.04
CA LEU A 17 -0.93 0.79 -9.73
C LEU A 17 -1.19 -0.36 -8.75
N ILE A 18 -0.41 -0.44 -7.67
CA ILE A 18 -0.57 -1.45 -6.61
C ILE A 18 -1.93 -1.25 -5.91
N LYS A 19 -2.28 0.00 -5.59
CA LYS A 19 -3.57 0.40 -4.99
C LYS A 19 -4.76 0.05 -5.90
N ALA A 20 -4.69 0.41 -7.19
CA ALA A 20 -5.75 0.12 -8.16
C ALA A 20 -6.00 -1.39 -8.33
N LYS A 21 -4.95 -2.22 -8.23
CA LYS A 21 -5.03 -3.67 -8.37
C LYS A 21 -5.40 -4.41 -7.07
N LYS A 22 -5.60 -3.71 -5.95
CA LYS A 22 -5.93 -4.29 -4.63
C LYS A 22 -4.95 -5.41 -4.22
N ILE A 23 -3.66 -5.21 -4.51
CA ILE A 23 -2.61 -6.20 -4.24
C ILE A 23 -2.48 -6.47 -2.74
N ASP A 24 -2.76 -5.48 -1.90
CA ASP A 24 -2.87 -5.60 -0.44
C ASP A 24 -3.83 -6.73 -0.03
N THR A 25 -5.01 -6.77 -0.65
CA THR A 25 -6.06 -7.73 -0.32
C THR A 25 -5.67 -9.13 -0.77
N TYR A 26 -5.07 -9.26 -1.96
CA TYR A 26 -4.55 -10.55 -2.43
C TYR A 26 -3.37 -11.06 -1.60
N MET A 27 -2.45 -10.19 -1.18
CA MET A 27 -1.34 -10.57 -0.28
C MET A 27 -1.86 -11.08 1.06
N ILE A 28 -2.85 -10.41 1.66
CA ILE A 28 -3.47 -10.87 2.90
C ILE A 28 -4.14 -12.22 2.70
N LEU A 29 -4.92 -12.41 1.62
CA LEU A 29 -5.59 -13.68 1.32
C LEU A 29 -4.61 -14.84 1.13
N ILE A 30 -3.55 -14.63 0.34
CA ILE A 30 -2.51 -15.64 0.11
C ILE A 30 -1.77 -15.95 1.41
N GLY A 31 -1.49 -14.92 2.22
CA GLY A 31 -0.90 -15.08 3.54
C GLY A 31 -1.76 -15.94 4.46
N ILE A 32 -3.06 -15.66 4.55
CA ILE A 32 -4.00 -16.44 5.37
C ILE A 32 -4.09 -17.89 4.88
N LEU A 33 -4.21 -18.11 3.57
CA LEU A 33 -4.20 -19.45 2.96
C LEU A 33 -2.93 -20.22 3.29
N GLY A 34 -1.77 -19.59 3.15
CA GLY A 34 -0.48 -20.22 3.42
C GLY A 34 -0.28 -20.56 4.89
N VAL A 35 -0.75 -19.71 5.81
CA VAL A 35 -0.76 -20.03 7.25
C VAL A 35 -1.71 -21.19 7.56
N ALA A 36 -2.89 -21.22 6.95
CA ALA A 36 -3.83 -22.34 7.13
C ALA A 36 -3.22 -23.68 6.66
N ILE A 37 -2.56 -23.67 5.51
CA ILE A 37 -1.84 -24.83 4.96
C ILE A 37 -0.67 -25.23 5.88
N GLY A 38 0.15 -24.28 6.32
CA GLY A 38 1.31 -24.60 7.17
C GLY A 38 0.91 -25.10 8.55
N LEU A 39 -0.24 -24.68 9.10
CA LEU A 39 -0.86 -25.27 10.29
C LEU A 39 -1.34 -26.70 10.02
N TYR A 40 -2.05 -26.93 8.91
CA TYR A 40 -2.56 -28.27 8.56
C TYR A 40 -1.44 -29.30 8.40
N PHE A 41 -0.34 -28.94 7.71
CA PHE A 41 0.81 -29.82 7.52
C PHE A 41 1.83 -29.77 8.67
N SER A 42 1.58 -28.96 9.71
CA SER A 42 2.51 -28.76 10.85
C SER A 42 3.93 -28.38 10.43
N ILE A 43 4.08 -27.57 9.37
CA ILE A 43 5.39 -27.11 8.86
C ILE A 43 5.63 -25.67 9.35
N PRO A 44 6.45 -25.44 10.39
CA PRO A 44 6.57 -24.13 11.03
C PRO A 44 7.21 -23.06 10.12
N ILE A 45 8.05 -23.49 9.17
CA ILE A 45 8.69 -22.59 8.19
C ILE A 45 7.64 -21.90 7.30
N ILE A 46 6.62 -22.65 6.87
CA ILE A 46 5.57 -22.13 5.99
C ILE A 46 4.81 -21.02 6.71
N ASN A 47 4.39 -21.25 7.95
CA ASN A 47 3.69 -20.25 8.75
C ASN A 47 4.51 -18.96 8.93
N LYS A 48 5.81 -19.07 9.18
CA LYS A 48 6.69 -17.90 9.31
C LYS A 48 6.77 -17.08 8.02
N ILE A 49 6.90 -17.74 6.87
CA ILE A 49 6.99 -17.06 5.57
C ILE A 49 5.67 -16.38 5.23
N PHE A 50 4.54 -17.09 5.37
CA PHE A 50 3.23 -16.54 4.98
C PHE A 50 2.71 -15.49 5.95
N ALA A 51 3.14 -15.48 7.22
CA ALA A 51 2.86 -14.39 8.15
C ALA A 51 3.43 -13.04 7.65
N TRP A 52 4.57 -13.03 6.95
CA TRP A 52 5.11 -11.82 6.34
C TRP A 52 4.20 -11.26 5.24
N PHE A 53 3.57 -12.12 4.43
CA PHE A 53 2.61 -11.67 3.42
C PHE A 53 1.42 -10.94 4.04
N ILE A 54 0.92 -11.44 5.17
CA ILE A 54 -0.15 -10.79 5.94
C ILE A 54 0.35 -9.44 6.47
N LEU A 55 1.52 -9.41 7.09
CA LEU A 55 2.09 -8.19 7.66
C LEU A 55 2.26 -7.10 6.60
N PHE A 56 2.90 -7.43 5.46
CA PHE A 56 3.10 -6.47 4.38
C PHE A 56 1.78 -5.98 3.78
N GLY A 57 0.81 -6.87 3.58
CA GLY A 57 -0.52 -6.49 3.09
C GLY A 57 -1.24 -5.54 4.05
N ILE A 58 -1.17 -5.78 5.37
CA ILE A 58 -1.74 -4.89 6.39
C ILE A 58 -1.03 -3.53 6.40
N CYS A 59 0.30 -3.50 6.31
CA CYS A 59 1.06 -2.25 6.27
C CYS A 59 0.65 -1.36 5.09
N ILE A 60 0.47 -1.95 3.90
CA ILE A 60 -0.01 -1.22 2.72
C ILE A 60 -1.42 -0.66 2.98
N LYS A 61 -2.30 -1.47 3.55
CA LYS A 61 -3.68 -1.08 3.84
C LYS A 61 -3.78 0.03 4.89
N LEU A 62 -2.92 -0.01 5.91
CA LEU A 62 -2.80 1.04 6.92
C LEU A 62 -2.26 2.35 6.32
N TYR A 63 -1.32 2.26 5.40
CA TYR A 63 -0.82 3.44 4.70
C TYR A 63 -1.90 4.06 3.80
N ASP A 64 -2.67 3.24 3.07
CA ASP A 64 -3.85 3.69 2.31
C ASP A 64 -4.90 4.36 3.21
N PHE A 65 -5.18 3.76 4.36
CA PHE A 65 -6.08 4.34 5.36
C PHE A 65 -5.56 5.69 5.88
N SER A 66 -4.27 5.80 6.17
CA SER A 66 -3.64 7.05 6.60
C SER A 66 -3.74 8.13 5.52
N GLU A 67 -3.52 7.79 4.24
CA GLU A 67 -3.64 8.74 3.12
C GLU A 67 -5.10 9.23 2.96
N GLU A 68 -6.06 8.31 3.10
CA GLU A 68 -7.49 8.64 3.04
C GLU A 68 -7.92 9.52 4.21
N VAL A 69 -7.46 9.22 5.41
CA VAL A 69 -7.70 10.03 6.61
C VAL A 69 -7.08 11.42 6.46
N GLU A 70 -5.83 11.52 5.98
CA GLU A 70 -5.18 12.82 5.74
C GLU A 70 -5.96 13.66 4.73
N ARG A 71 -6.43 13.06 3.63
CA ARG A 71 -7.25 13.76 2.63
C ARG A 71 -8.63 14.20 3.14
N ASN A 72 -9.22 13.43 4.05
CA ASN A 72 -10.56 13.70 4.58
C ASN A 72 -10.55 14.64 5.80
N ILE A 73 -9.50 14.60 6.63
CA ILE A 73 -9.36 15.46 7.82
C ILE A 73 -8.72 16.80 7.45
N VAL A 74 -7.68 16.80 6.62
CA VAL A 74 -7.10 18.03 6.08
C VAL A 74 -7.91 18.37 4.83
N THR A 75 -8.90 19.26 4.97
CA THR A 75 -9.47 19.95 3.82
C THR A 75 -8.35 20.75 3.17
N TYR A 76 -7.64 20.11 2.23
CA TYR A 76 -6.65 20.79 1.42
C TYR A 76 -7.36 21.96 0.74
N ASP A 77 -7.03 23.18 1.15
CA ASP A 77 -7.43 24.37 0.42
C ASP A 77 -6.64 24.36 -0.89
N PHE A 78 -7.20 23.68 -1.90
CA PHE A 78 -6.60 23.57 -3.22
C PHE A 78 -6.34 24.95 -3.85
N ASN A 79 -7.04 26.01 -3.39
CA ASN A 79 -6.78 27.39 -3.81
C ASN A 79 -5.46 27.96 -3.25
N LYS A 80 -4.90 27.38 -2.18
CA LYS A 80 -3.56 27.73 -1.66
C LYS A 80 -2.42 26.95 -2.31
N LEU A 81 -2.72 25.79 -2.92
CA LEU A 81 -1.72 24.91 -3.52
C LEU A 81 -1.62 25.06 -5.04
N LEU A 82 -2.70 25.48 -5.70
CA LEU A 82 -2.70 25.75 -7.12
C LEU A 82 -2.51 27.25 -7.35
N PRO A 83 -1.68 27.66 -8.32
CA PRO A 83 -1.61 29.05 -8.70
C PRO A 83 -3.00 29.52 -9.16
N PRO A 84 -3.41 30.76 -8.83
CA PRO A 84 -4.72 31.27 -9.21
C PRO A 84 -4.91 31.19 -10.73
N PRO A 85 -6.13 30.92 -11.21
CA PRO A 85 -6.41 30.83 -12.64
C PRO A 85 -5.98 32.14 -13.33
N LYS A 86 -5.28 32.01 -14.46
CA LYS A 86 -4.91 33.17 -15.27
C LYS A 86 -6.20 33.80 -15.81
N LYS A 87 -6.37 35.10 -15.54
CA LYS A 87 -7.45 35.92 -16.11
C LYS A 87 -7.42 35.90 -17.63
#